data_AF-A0AAV2ZAG2-F1
#
_entry.id   AF-A0AAV2ZAG2-F1
#
_cell.length_a   1.000
_cell.length_b   1.000
_cell.length_c   1.000
_cell.angle_alpha   90.00
_cell.angle_beta   90.00
_cell.angle_gamma   90.00
#
_symmetry.space_group_name_H-M   'P 1'
#
loop_
_entity.id
_entity.type
_entity.pdbx_description
1 polymer ?
#
loop_
_entity_poly.entity_id
_entity_poly.type
_entity_poly.pdbx_seq_one_letter_code
_entity_poly.pdbx_strand_id
1 'polypeptide(L)'
;WLHDCSVARCIAAPTLKAADTGSRRHSWICHQPAASIPSSSLLAQPQVAMLRQLLCVGALALSASWQADTVVSAAASDIPIDDIGGLTKGDLDTIMSLVSIAENSRIEWWENYNYCEDINDGRGFTVSLVGFCSGTGDLLEVMKDVQTQNPDHPLAEFIPALTEVNGSPSHDGIEDLCSSIEENGDEVWRRAVWNGIVREYLTQAIAWANVKKLTTVFSKGFLFDVALNHGVDGLDQIAKYVKNGVKPPSNGGDETTYMQAYIQARIYVVKNVDPSTNNGQPDRMLMWKSILDKKNTKLTRPLKDLVCYARDLDTIMSLVSIAENGETNWARKYDYCEDIGDGRGFTVSLVGFCSGTGDLLDVFRNIKRLSPNHVLTSFIPALEKVNGSPSHSGLEQLCASIALNGDQVYQRAVWDSVKKLYLDPAIAWATKKKLRSTFSKGFLFDVALNHGTEGLEQIASFVQKDMKAPSEGGDEVEYMQAYIQARIFVVQYIDKLVDNGQDDRMKMWKTILDKKNLKLQRPLKDLKCYGDTYQIV
;
A
#
# COMPACT_ATOMS: atom_id res chain seq x y z
N TRP A 1 8.88 -27.35 17.49
CA TRP A 1 9.98 -28.34 17.67
C TRP A 1 11.28 -27.61 17.41
N LEU A 2 11.98 -27.23 18.47
CA LEU A 2 13.45 -27.19 18.57
C LEU A 2 13.80 -26.59 19.94
N HIS A 3 14.34 -27.45 20.79
CA HIS A 3 15.04 -27.16 22.03
C HIS A 3 16.49 -26.80 21.72
N ASP A 4 17.03 -25.89 22.54
CA ASP A 4 18.41 -25.77 23.03
C ASP A 4 19.61 -25.98 22.09
N CYS A 5 20.45 -24.94 22.05
CA CYS A 5 21.90 -25.11 22.22
C CYS A 5 22.54 -23.80 22.70
N SER A 6 22.91 -23.76 23.98
CA SER A 6 23.78 -22.76 24.59
C SER A 6 25.24 -23.25 24.57
N VAL A 7 26.18 -22.46 24.04
CA VAL A 7 27.59 -22.44 24.50
C VAL A 7 28.18 -21.04 24.27
N ALA A 8 28.67 -20.43 25.36
CA ALA A 8 29.34 -19.13 25.40
C ALA A 8 30.82 -19.20 24.98
N ARG A 9 31.39 -18.07 24.54
CA ARG A 9 32.75 -17.63 24.87
C ARG A 9 32.92 -16.12 24.63
N CYS A 10 33.16 -15.39 25.72
CA CYS A 10 33.62 -14.00 25.72
C CYS A 10 35.11 -13.94 25.34
N ILE A 11 35.49 -12.99 24.48
CA ILE A 11 36.84 -12.43 24.41
C ILE A 11 36.69 -10.91 24.28
N ALA A 12 37.46 -10.17 25.06
CA ALA A 12 37.39 -8.72 25.22
C ALA A 12 38.41 -7.96 24.33
N ALA A 13 38.00 -6.72 23.98
CA ALA A 13 38.80 -5.51 23.66
C ALA A 13 39.51 -5.42 22.28
N PRO A 14 39.87 -4.22 21.74
CA PRO A 14 39.83 -2.88 22.36
C PRO A 14 39.16 -1.75 21.56
N THR A 15 38.91 -0.65 22.27
CA THR A 15 38.52 0.69 21.81
C THR A 15 39.46 1.29 20.77
N LEU A 16 38.91 1.82 19.67
CA LEU A 16 39.60 2.73 18.76
C LEU A 16 38.75 3.98 18.47
N LYS A 17 39.43 5.12 18.50
CA LYS A 17 38.92 6.49 18.36
C LYS A 17 38.27 6.72 17.00
N ALA A 18 37.13 7.41 16.99
CA ALA A 18 36.51 7.95 15.79
C ALA A 18 37.35 9.09 15.20
N ALA A 19 37.61 9.01 13.89
CA ALA A 19 38.05 10.12 13.07
C ALA A 19 36.83 10.75 12.42
N ASP A 20 36.76 12.08 12.53
CA ASP A 20 35.68 12.94 12.08
C ASP A 20 35.77 13.14 10.56
N THR A 21 34.80 12.62 9.81
CA THR A 21 34.54 13.00 8.42
C THR A 21 33.04 13.21 8.22
N GLY A 22 32.68 14.44 7.84
CA GLY A 22 31.31 14.81 7.53
C GLY A 22 30.73 13.92 6.42
N SER A 23 29.73 13.12 6.79
CA SER A 23 28.98 12.25 5.88
C SER A 23 27.48 12.46 6.10
N ARG A 24 26.71 12.48 5.01
CA ARG A 24 25.25 12.59 5.01
C ARG A 24 24.67 11.43 5.82
N ARG A 25 23.87 11.74 6.83
CA ARG A 25 23.34 10.77 7.81
C ARG A 25 22.28 9.90 7.16
N HIS A 26 22.57 8.61 7.01
CA HIS A 26 21.59 7.57 6.68
C HIS A 26 21.22 6.86 7.99
N SER A 27 19.93 6.74 8.31
CA SER A 27 19.46 6.28 9.63
C SER A 27 18.85 4.88 9.60
N TRP A 28 19.55 3.88 9.05
CA TRP A 28 19.03 2.52 8.97
C TRP A 28 19.04 1.83 10.33
N ILE A 29 17.89 1.36 10.83
CA ILE A 29 17.80 0.53 12.05
C ILE A 29 17.14 -0.79 11.66
N CYS A 30 17.79 -1.91 11.98
CA CYS A 30 17.28 -3.25 11.70
C CYS A 30 17.25 -4.06 13.00
N HIS A 31 16.19 -4.84 13.19
CA HIS A 31 15.95 -5.60 14.42
C HIS A 31 17.11 -6.54 14.77
N GLN A 32 17.50 -6.51 16.04
CA GLN A 32 18.10 -7.66 16.71
C GLN A 32 17.04 -8.39 17.53
N PRO A 33 17.08 -9.72 17.65
CA PRO A 33 16.35 -10.40 18.70
C PRO A 33 16.86 -9.91 20.06
N ALA A 34 15.96 -9.39 20.89
CA ALA A 34 16.29 -8.74 22.15
C ALA A 34 17.20 -9.61 23.04
N ALA A 35 18.33 -9.04 23.47
CA ALA A 35 19.16 -9.61 24.52
C ALA A 35 18.41 -9.53 25.86
N SER A 36 18.24 -10.69 26.52
CA SER A 36 17.59 -10.81 27.82
C SER A 36 18.32 -10.05 28.92
N ILE A 37 17.61 -9.16 29.62
CA ILE A 37 18.05 -8.49 30.86
C ILE A 37 17.86 -9.48 32.04
N PRO A 38 18.81 -9.59 33.00
CA PRO A 38 18.73 -10.60 34.05
C PRO A 38 17.74 -10.20 35.15
N SER A 39 16.82 -11.10 35.48
CA SER A 39 15.91 -10.97 36.63
C SER A 39 16.60 -11.43 37.92
N SER A 40 16.69 -10.54 38.90
CA SER A 40 17.10 -10.87 40.28
C SER A 40 15.94 -11.49 41.07
N SER A 41 16.13 -12.74 41.48
CA SER A 41 15.71 -13.41 42.73
C SER A 41 14.40 -13.01 43.44
N LEU A 42 13.46 -13.96 43.57
CA LEU A 42 12.74 -14.20 44.83
C LEU A 42 11.99 -15.57 44.85
N LEU A 43 12.46 -16.43 45.75
CA LEU A 43 11.78 -17.47 46.53
C LEU A 43 11.16 -18.72 45.88
N ALA A 44 11.14 -19.77 46.70
CA ALA A 44 11.17 -21.18 46.36
C ALA A 44 9.87 -21.94 46.66
N GLN A 45 9.57 -22.93 45.80
CA GLN A 45 8.85 -24.22 46.02
C GLN A 45 7.34 -24.24 46.40
N PRO A 46 6.62 -25.39 46.25
CA PRO A 46 7.00 -26.70 45.70
C PRO A 46 6.11 -27.22 44.55
N GLN A 47 6.57 -28.33 43.96
CA GLN A 47 6.04 -29.09 42.84
C GLN A 47 4.72 -29.83 43.16
N VAL A 48 3.81 -29.88 42.18
CA VAL A 48 2.80 -30.95 42.06
C VAL A 48 2.80 -31.44 40.61
N ALA A 49 3.20 -32.70 40.44
CA ALA A 49 3.16 -33.44 39.20
C ALA A 49 1.71 -33.88 38.89
N MET A 50 1.27 -33.75 37.64
CA MET A 50 0.11 -34.48 37.16
C MET A 50 0.34 -35.00 35.73
N LEU A 51 0.33 -36.33 35.64
CA LEU A 51 0.29 -37.17 34.45
C LEU A 51 -0.73 -36.68 33.41
N ARG A 52 -0.35 -36.63 32.13
CA ARG A 52 -1.28 -36.79 31.00
C ARG A 52 -0.87 -38.00 30.18
N GLN A 53 -1.68 -39.05 30.31
CA GLN A 53 -1.69 -40.21 29.42
C GLN A 53 -2.16 -39.76 28.03
N LEU A 54 -1.39 -40.15 27.00
CA LEU A 54 -1.85 -40.16 25.61
C LEU A 54 -2.89 -41.26 25.44
N LEU A 55 -4.06 -40.91 24.94
CA LEU A 55 -4.95 -41.82 24.23
C LEU A 55 -5.05 -41.33 22.78
N CYS A 56 -4.33 -42.04 21.91
CA CYS A 56 -4.58 -42.03 20.48
C CYS A 56 -5.97 -42.60 20.21
N VAL A 57 -6.87 -41.78 19.66
CA VAL A 57 -8.01 -42.28 18.90
C VAL A 57 -7.91 -41.64 17.52
N GLY A 58 -7.68 -42.51 16.53
CA GLY A 58 -7.62 -42.14 15.13
C GLY A 58 -8.93 -41.50 14.69
N ALA A 59 -8.84 -40.27 14.22
CA ALA A 59 -9.88 -39.67 13.41
C ALA A 59 -9.55 -39.97 11.95
N LEU A 60 -10.47 -40.72 11.33
CA LEU A 60 -10.55 -40.93 9.89
C LEU A 60 -10.30 -39.61 9.15
N ALA A 61 -9.46 -39.68 8.13
CA ALA A 61 -9.27 -38.63 7.15
C ALA A 61 -10.61 -38.37 6.43
N LEU A 62 -11.41 -37.44 6.96
CA LEU A 62 -12.31 -36.65 6.14
C LEU A 62 -11.40 -35.74 5.31
N SER A 63 -11.12 -36.17 4.09
CA SER A 63 -10.61 -35.30 3.04
C SER A 63 -11.67 -34.23 2.78
N ALA A 64 -11.64 -33.15 3.56
CA ALA A 64 -12.21 -31.89 3.13
C ALA A 64 -11.31 -31.37 2.01
N SER A 65 -11.60 -31.81 0.79
CA SER A 65 -11.19 -31.08 -0.41
C SER A 65 -11.87 -29.71 -0.33
N TRP A 66 -11.15 -28.71 0.17
CA TRP A 66 -11.53 -27.32 0.00
C TRP A 66 -11.32 -26.97 -1.47
N GLN A 67 -12.27 -27.33 -2.32
CA GLN A 67 -12.50 -26.66 -3.59
C GLN A 67 -13.54 -25.57 -3.34
N ALA A 68 -13.02 -24.41 -2.94
CA ALA A 68 -13.67 -23.13 -2.75
C ALA A 68 -12.50 -22.13 -2.93
N ASP A 69 -12.45 -21.22 -3.90
CA ASP A 69 -13.54 -20.39 -4.38
C ASP A 69 -13.28 -19.79 -5.76
N THR A 70 -14.23 -20.02 -6.67
CA THR A 70 -14.58 -19.18 -7.83
C THR A 70 -15.39 -17.94 -7.40
N VAL A 71 -15.29 -17.51 -6.15
CA VAL A 71 -16.31 -16.65 -5.54
C VAL A 71 -15.97 -15.19 -5.78
N VAL A 72 -16.66 -14.65 -6.79
CA VAL A 72 -17.15 -13.27 -6.84
C VAL A 72 -17.46 -12.78 -5.42
N SER A 73 -16.98 -11.59 -5.03
CA SER A 73 -17.15 -11.11 -3.65
C SER A 73 -18.63 -11.09 -3.24
N ALA A 74 -18.95 -11.27 -1.95
CA ALA A 74 -20.34 -11.11 -1.49
C ALA A 74 -20.90 -9.72 -1.87
N ALA A 75 -20.03 -8.72 -1.95
CA ALA A 75 -20.36 -7.37 -2.38
C ALA A 75 -20.69 -7.24 -3.88
N ALA A 76 -20.39 -8.23 -4.71
CA ALA A 76 -20.88 -8.21 -6.08
C ALA A 76 -22.42 -8.28 -6.13
N SER A 77 -23.06 -8.84 -5.11
CA SER A 77 -24.53 -8.80 -5.01
C SER A 77 -25.08 -7.37 -4.91
N ASP A 78 -24.27 -6.41 -4.45
CA ASP A 78 -24.60 -4.98 -4.40
C ASP A 78 -24.48 -4.29 -5.77
N ILE A 79 -23.96 -4.98 -6.80
CA ILE A 79 -23.93 -4.46 -8.17
C ILE A 79 -25.31 -4.69 -8.80
N PRO A 80 -26.06 -3.63 -9.16
CA PRO A 80 -27.40 -3.72 -9.71
C PRO A 80 -27.41 -3.98 -11.23
N ILE A 81 -26.30 -4.49 -11.78
CA ILE A 81 -26.08 -4.71 -13.21
C ILE A 81 -25.71 -6.19 -13.40
N ASP A 82 -26.53 -6.91 -14.18
CA ASP A 82 -26.27 -8.33 -14.47
C ASP A 82 -25.31 -8.53 -15.64
N ASP A 83 -25.51 -7.77 -16.72
CA ASP A 83 -24.59 -7.69 -17.87
C ASP A 83 -24.58 -6.28 -18.46
N ILE A 84 -23.40 -5.81 -18.87
CA ILE A 84 -23.27 -4.62 -19.71
C ILE A 84 -22.16 -4.82 -20.75
N GLY A 85 -22.54 -4.80 -22.03
CA GLY A 85 -21.60 -4.97 -23.12
C GLY A 85 -20.82 -6.29 -23.05
N GLY A 86 -21.42 -7.36 -22.52
CA GLY A 86 -20.77 -8.65 -22.32
C GLY A 86 -19.80 -8.70 -21.13
N LEU A 87 -19.88 -7.74 -20.20
CA LEU A 87 -19.27 -7.83 -18.88
C LEU A 87 -20.34 -8.28 -17.89
N THR A 88 -20.13 -9.43 -17.28
CA THR A 88 -21.00 -9.93 -16.21
C THR A 88 -20.79 -9.15 -14.92
N LYS A 89 -21.74 -9.27 -13.99
CA LYS A 89 -21.59 -8.82 -12.61
C LYS A 89 -20.26 -9.21 -11.94
N GLY A 90 -19.81 -10.46 -12.16
CA GLY A 90 -18.53 -10.94 -11.62
C GLY A 90 -17.30 -10.30 -12.28
N ASP A 91 -17.40 -9.94 -13.56
CA ASP A 91 -16.37 -9.18 -14.27
C ASP A 91 -16.27 -7.76 -13.69
N LEU A 92 -17.42 -7.10 -13.47
CA LEU A 92 -17.48 -5.76 -12.87
C LEU A 92 -16.89 -5.73 -11.46
N ASP A 93 -17.22 -6.69 -10.60
CA ASP A 93 -16.61 -6.83 -9.26
C ASP A 93 -15.07 -6.95 -9.35
N THR A 94 -14.58 -7.74 -10.32
CA THR A 94 -13.14 -7.92 -10.54
C THR A 94 -12.48 -6.64 -11.04
N ILE A 95 -13.10 -5.93 -11.97
CA ILE A 95 -12.61 -4.65 -12.51
C ILE A 95 -12.59 -3.59 -11.39
N MET A 96 -13.66 -3.46 -10.61
CA MET A 96 -13.72 -2.50 -9.50
C MET A 96 -12.71 -2.83 -8.39
N SER A 97 -12.45 -4.10 -8.13
CA SER A 97 -11.37 -4.51 -7.21
C SER A 97 -10.00 -4.04 -7.71
N LEU A 98 -9.72 -4.15 -9.02
CA LEU A 98 -8.46 -3.68 -9.62
C LEU A 98 -8.34 -2.15 -9.57
N VAL A 99 -9.41 -1.43 -9.92
CA VAL A 99 -9.48 0.02 -9.80
C VAL A 99 -9.22 0.44 -8.34
N SER A 100 -9.88 -0.21 -7.38
CA SER A 100 -9.72 0.09 -5.96
C SER A 100 -8.32 -0.23 -5.43
N ILE A 101 -7.61 -1.25 -5.96
CA ILE A 101 -6.21 -1.46 -5.60
C ILE A 101 -5.39 -0.22 -5.98
N ALA A 102 -5.59 0.32 -7.18
CA ALA A 102 -4.83 1.48 -7.63
C ALA A 102 -5.22 2.77 -6.88
N GLU A 103 -6.51 3.00 -6.65
CA GLU A 103 -7.02 4.23 -6.05
C GLU A 103 -6.92 4.23 -4.51
N ASN A 104 -7.18 3.08 -3.88
CA ASN A 104 -7.41 2.97 -2.43
C ASN A 104 -6.53 1.91 -1.75
N SER A 105 -5.61 1.27 -2.47
CA SER A 105 -4.70 0.25 -1.93
C SER A 105 -5.41 -0.95 -1.28
N ARG A 106 -6.65 -1.24 -1.68
CA ARG A 106 -7.49 -2.32 -1.14
C ARG A 106 -8.46 -2.86 -2.18
N ILE A 107 -9.00 -4.06 -1.97
CA ILE A 107 -9.93 -4.70 -2.93
C ILE A 107 -11.40 -4.41 -2.61
N GLU A 108 -11.68 -3.97 -1.39
CA GLU A 108 -13.00 -3.73 -0.81
C GLU A 108 -13.58 -2.42 -1.33
N TRP A 109 -13.78 -2.34 -2.65
CA TRP A 109 -14.29 -1.16 -3.33
C TRP A 109 -15.64 -0.71 -2.75
N TRP A 110 -16.47 -1.65 -2.31
CA TRP A 110 -17.79 -1.40 -1.72
C TRP A 110 -17.76 -0.63 -0.40
N GLU A 111 -16.64 -0.61 0.33
CA GLU A 111 -16.52 0.22 1.54
C GLU A 111 -16.56 1.73 1.24
N ASN A 112 -16.48 2.11 -0.04
CA ASN A 112 -16.51 3.50 -0.48
C ASN A 112 -17.86 3.96 -1.05
N TYR A 113 -18.95 3.19 -0.97
CA TYR A 113 -20.24 3.66 -1.50
C TYR A 113 -20.68 5.00 -0.92
N ASN A 114 -20.46 5.18 0.38
CA ASN A 114 -20.88 6.37 1.13
C ASN A 114 -19.72 7.33 1.39
N TYR A 115 -18.58 7.10 0.74
CA TYR A 115 -17.46 8.02 0.83
C TYR A 115 -17.92 9.43 0.44
N CYS A 116 -17.62 10.43 1.26
CA CYS A 116 -17.88 11.84 0.97
C CYS A 116 -16.87 12.69 1.73
N GLU A 117 -16.12 13.52 1.02
CA GLU A 117 -15.11 14.41 1.60
C GLU A 117 -14.76 15.53 0.63
N ASP A 118 -14.55 16.74 1.14
CA ASP A 118 -13.86 17.78 0.38
C ASP A 118 -12.36 17.55 0.50
N ILE A 119 -11.78 17.04 -0.57
CA ILE A 119 -10.34 16.78 -0.67
C ILE A 119 -9.54 18.03 -1.07
N ASN A 120 -10.18 19.21 -1.03
CA ASN A 120 -9.62 20.53 -1.28
C ASN A 120 -8.94 20.66 -2.65
N ASP A 121 -9.48 20.00 -3.66
CA ASP A 121 -8.96 20.04 -5.04
C ASP A 121 -9.73 21.01 -5.95
N GLY A 122 -10.63 21.81 -5.36
CA GLY A 122 -11.42 22.81 -6.06
C GLY A 122 -12.68 22.28 -6.73
N ARG A 123 -13.06 21.01 -6.50
CA ARG A 123 -14.28 20.41 -7.06
C ARG A 123 -15.43 20.27 -6.06
N GLY A 124 -15.27 20.79 -4.85
CA GLY A 124 -16.20 20.61 -3.74
C GLY A 124 -16.12 19.20 -3.15
N PHE A 125 -17.22 18.66 -2.63
CA PHE A 125 -17.25 17.30 -2.11
C PHE A 125 -17.02 16.28 -3.21
N THR A 126 -16.07 15.36 -2.99
CA THR A 126 -15.83 14.16 -3.79
C THR A 126 -16.50 12.96 -3.12
N VAL A 127 -17.29 12.21 -3.89
CA VAL A 127 -18.27 11.26 -3.35
C VAL A 127 -18.22 9.90 -4.05
N SER A 128 -18.43 8.85 -3.27
CA SER A 128 -18.63 7.45 -3.67
C SER A 128 -17.45 6.80 -4.42
N LEU A 129 -17.73 5.71 -5.13
CA LEU A 129 -16.75 4.76 -5.70
C LEU A 129 -15.80 5.34 -6.74
N VAL A 130 -16.25 6.34 -7.49
CA VAL A 130 -15.51 6.93 -8.62
C VAL A 130 -15.24 8.43 -8.46
N GLY A 131 -15.62 9.00 -7.31
CA GLY A 131 -15.37 10.41 -7.00
C GLY A 131 -16.25 11.39 -7.78
N PHE A 132 -17.57 11.20 -7.75
CA PHE A 132 -18.52 12.20 -8.22
C PHE A 132 -18.36 13.48 -7.39
N CYS A 133 -18.32 14.64 -8.02
CA CYS A 133 -18.07 15.91 -7.34
C CYS A 133 -19.29 16.84 -7.36
N SER A 134 -19.54 17.53 -6.25
CA SER A 134 -20.62 18.53 -6.17
C SER A 134 -20.41 19.68 -7.16
N GLY A 135 -19.16 20.05 -7.43
CA GLY A 135 -18.80 21.16 -8.32
C GLY A 135 -18.66 20.80 -9.81
N THR A 136 -18.81 19.54 -10.22
CA THR A 136 -18.64 19.11 -11.63
C THR A 136 -19.95 18.68 -12.29
N GLY A 137 -21.04 18.61 -11.53
CA GLY A 137 -22.38 18.28 -12.01
C GLY A 137 -22.67 16.78 -12.11
N ASP A 138 -21.66 15.92 -12.04
CA ASP A 138 -21.86 14.46 -12.08
C ASP A 138 -22.59 13.93 -10.82
N LEU A 139 -22.30 14.48 -9.64
CA LEU A 139 -23.03 14.17 -8.40
C LEU A 139 -24.48 14.66 -8.45
N LEU A 140 -24.72 15.81 -9.08
CA LEU A 140 -26.08 16.33 -9.28
C LEU A 140 -26.91 15.36 -10.13
N GLU A 141 -26.34 14.79 -11.19
CA GLU A 141 -27.03 13.78 -12.01
C GLU A 141 -27.27 12.47 -11.25
N VAL A 142 -26.36 12.07 -10.35
CA VAL A 142 -26.60 10.93 -9.45
C VAL A 142 -27.78 11.22 -8.50
N MET A 143 -27.84 12.42 -7.91
CA MET A 143 -28.95 12.79 -7.02
C MET A 143 -30.29 12.90 -7.74
N LYS A 144 -30.32 13.38 -8.99
CA LYS A 144 -31.53 13.35 -9.82
C LYS A 144 -32.00 11.92 -10.09
N ASP A 145 -31.07 10.97 -10.26
CA ASP A 145 -31.43 9.56 -10.41
C ASP A 145 -31.99 8.98 -9.10
N VAL A 146 -31.43 9.35 -7.94
CA VAL A 146 -32.01 9.02 -6.62
C VAL A 146 -33.45 9.52 -6.53
N GLN A 147 -33.70 10.79 -6.84
CA GLN A 147 -35.05 11.37 -6.83
C GLN A 147 -35.99 10.68 -7.82
N THR A 148 -35.49 10.30 -9.00
CA THR A 148 -36.30 9.59 -10.01
C THR A 148 -36.75 8.22 -9.51
N GLN A 149 -35.88 7.52 -8.78
CA GLN A 149 -36.19 6.22 -8.20
C GLN A 149 -37.06 6.31 -6.96
N ASN A 150 -36.82 7.32 -6.11
CA ASN A 150 -37.61 7.62 -4.91
C ASN A 150 -37.65 9.14 -4.67
N PRO A 151 -38.76 9.81 -5.02
CA PRO A 151 -38.89 11.27 -4.88
C PRO A 151 -38.80 11.78 -3.43
N ASP A 152 -39.17 10.93 -2.47
CA ASP A 152 -39.18 11.25 -1.04
C ASP A 152 -37.86 10.84 -0.33
N HIS A 153 -36.84 10.43 -1.08
CA HIS A 153 -35.55 10.02 -0.51
C HIS A 153 -34.83 11.25 0.11
N PRO A 154 -34.30 11.17 1.34
CA PRO A 154 -33.69 12.33 2.01
C PRO A 154 -32.58 13.02 1.20
N LEU A 155 -31.77 12.25 0.47
CA LEU A 155 -30.73 12.80 -0.40
C LEU A 155 -31.26 13.67 -1.57
N ALA A 156 -32.53 13.52 -1.97
CA ALA A 156 -33.12 14.35 -3.02
C ALA A 156 -33.29 15.82 -2.60
N GLU A 157 -33.31 16.11 -1.30
CA GLU A 157 -33.42 17.47 -0.76
C GLU A 157 -32.22 18.35 -1.13
N PHE A 158 -31.05 17.75 -1.39
CA PHE A 158 -29.83 18.47 -1.76
C PHE A 158 -29.80 18.92 -3.23
N ILE A 159 -30.73 18.47 -4.09
CA ILE A 159 -30.72 18.78 -5.53
C ILE A 159 -30.71 20.29 -5.83
N PRO A 160 -31.55 21.13 -5.19
CA PRO A 160 -31.50 22.58 -5.43
C PRO A 160 -30.14 23.19 -5.07
N ALA A 161 -29.59 22.86 -3.90
CA ALA A 161 -28.30 23.39 -3.47
C ALA A 161 -27.14 22.89 -4.34
N LEU A 162 -27.15 21.59 -4.71
CA LEU A 162 -26.20 21.02 -5.68
C LEU A 162 -26.27 21.69 -7.06
N THR A 163 -27.45 22.16 -7.47
CA THR A 163 -27.61 22.91 -8.73
C THR A 163 -26.93 24.27 -8.65
N GLU A 164 -27.05 24.97 -7.51
CA GLU A 164 -26.43 26.29 -7.30
C GLU A 164 -24.91 26.21 -7.17
N VAL A 165 -24.37 25.21 -6.46
CA VAL A 165 -22.91 25.10 -6.29
C VAL A 165 -22.19 24.48 -7.49
N ASN A 166 -22.93 23.89 -8.45
CA ASN A 166 -22.34 23.27 -9.63
C ASN A 166 -21.48 24.28 -10.42
N GLY A 167 -20.25 23.90 -10.74
CA GLY A 167 -19.23 24.78 -11.32
C GLY A 167 -18.38 25.53 -10.29
N SER A 168 -18.52 25.23 -8.99
CA SER A 168 -17.76 25.86 -7.91
C SER A 168 -17.34 24.83 -6.83
N PRO A 169 -16.34 25.16 -5.99
CA PRO A 169 -16.01 24.38 -4.79
C PRO A 169 -16.91 24.71 -3.58
N SER A 170 -17.99 25.48 -3.74
CA SER A 170 -18.81 25.91 -2.61
C SER A 170 -19.55 24.74 -1.95
N HIS A 171 -19.75 24.87 -0.64
CA HIS A 171 -20.56 23.95 0.17
C HIS A 171 -21.88 24.57 0.63
N ASP A 172 -22.20 25.78 0.16
CA ASP A 172 -23.40 26.50 0.61
C ASP A 172 -24.66 25.67 0.39
N GLY A 173 -25.36 25.33 1.47
CA GLY A 173 -26.60 24.54 1.45
C GLY A 173 -26.40 23.03 1.27
N ILE A 174 -25.15 22.54 1.27
CA ILE A 174 -24.81 21.11 1.23
C ILE A 174 -23.85 20.70 2.37
N GLU A 175 -23.79 21.47 3.45
CA GLU A 175 -22.84 21.26 4.56
C GLU A 175 -23.02 19.90 5.23
N ASP A 176 -24.26 19.42 5.34
CA ASP A 176 -24.63 18.14 5.97
C ASP A 176 -24.70 16.97 4.95
N LEU A 177 -24.29 17.19 3.69
CA LEU A 177 -24.40 16.19 2.63
C LEU A 177 -23.67 14.90 2.98
N CYS A 178 -22.43 14.99 3.49
CA CYS A 178 -21.65 13.79 3.79
C CYS A 178 -22.23 12.96 4.91
N SER A 179 -22.71 13.58 6.01
CA SER A 179 -23.44 12.87 7.07
C SER A 179 -24.73 12.25 6.53
N SER A 180 -25.46 12.97 5.67
CA SER A 180 -26.69 12.45 5.10
C SER A 180 -26.44 11.25 4.17
N ILE A 181 -25.36 11.23 3.40
CA ILE A 181 -24.97 10.08 2.56
C ILE A 181 -24.59 8.88 3.44
N GLU A 182 -23.85 9.10 4.52
CA GLU A 182 -23.49 8.04 5.47
C GLU A 182 -24.74 7.40 6.10
N GLU A 183 -25.72 8.23 6.48
CA GLU A 183 -26.98 7.77 7.09
C GLU A 183 -27.95 7.12 6.08
N ASN A 184 -27.95 7.59 4.83
CA ASN A 184 -28.94 7.22 3.81
C ASN A 184 -28.32 6.51 2.58
N GLY A 185 -27.20 5.82 2.76
CA GLY A 185 -26.52 5.06 1.71
C GLY A 185 -27.17 3.71 1.38
N ASP A 186 -28.47 3.72 1.15
CA ASP A 186 -29.31 2.53 0.93
C ASP A 186 -29.20 1.95 -0.50
N GLU A 187 -30.09 1.04 -0.86
CA GLU A 187 -30.09 0.42 -2.19
C GLU A 187 -30.42 1.41 -3.33
N VAL A 188 -31.19 2.47 -3.08
CA VAL A 188 -31.53 3.50 -4.07
C VAL A 188 -30.29 4.33 -4.36
N TRP A 189 -29.60 4.78 -3.31
CA TRP A 189 -28.30 5.45 -3.45
C TRP A 189 -27.29 4.60 -4.22
N ARG A 190 -27.10 3.33 -3.81
CA ARG A 190 -26.16 2.42 -4.48
C ARG A 190 -26.51 2.20 -5.94
N ARG A 191 -27.81 2.10 -6.29
CA ARG A 191 -28.23 1.98 -7.69
C ARG A 191 -27.94 3.23 -8.50
N ALA A 192 -28.20 4.41 -7.95
CA ALA A 192 -27.91 5.67 -8.61
C ALA A 192 -26.40 5.88 -8.86
N VAL A 193 -25.56 5.52 -7.88
CA VAL A 193 -24.10 5.51 -8.04
C VAL A 193 -23.68 4.65 -9.23
N TRP A 194 -24.20 3.42 -9.34
CA TRP A 194 -23.90 2.53 -10.47
C TRP A 194 -24.41 3.05 -11.81
N ASN A 195 -25.61 3.64 -11.84
CA ASN A 195 -26.15 4.30 -13.03
C ASN A 195 -25.22 5.43 -13.50
N GLY A 196 -24.68 6.23 -12.58
CA GLY A 196 -23.65 7.23 -12.86
C GLY A 196 -22.39 6.61 -13.46
N ILE A 197 -21.82 5.58 -12.82
CA ILE A 197 -20.61 4.89 -13.32
C ILE A 197 -20.81 4.36 -14.74
N VAL A 198 -21.98 3.76 -14.99
CA VAL A 198 -22.36 3.23 -16.30
C VAL A 198 -22.44 4.32 -17.36
N ARG A 199 -23.10 5.43 -17.03
CA ARG A 199 -23.36 6.54 -17.94
C ARG A 199 -22.08 7.29 -18.29
N GLU A 200 -21.30 7.68 -17.27
CA GLU A 200 -20.16 8.57 -17.46
C GLU A 200 -18.94 7.84 -18.05
N TYR A 201 -18.71 6.58 -17.69
CA TYR A 201 -17.44 5.90 -17.99
C TYR A 201 -17.62 4.55 -18.70
N LEU A 202 -18.39 3.63 -18.11
CA LEU A 202 -18.35 2.23 -18.56
C LEU A 202 -18.94 2.04 -19.96
N THR A 203 -20.09 2.67 -20.25
CA THR A 203 -20.70 2.63 -21.57
C THR A 203 -19.77 3.19 -22.64
N GLN A 204 -19.09 4.30 -22.33
CA GLN A 204 -18.18 4.98 -23.25
C GLN A 204 -16.92 4.14 -23.53
N ALA A 205 -16.33 3.55 -22.49
CA ALA A 205 -15.20 2.63 -22.64
C ALA A 205 -15.57 1.39 -23.47
N ILE A 206 -16.74 0.81 -23.25
CA ILE A 206 -17.26 -0.33 -24.03
C ILE A 206 -17.52 0.06 -25.47
N ALA A 207 -18.12 1.23 -25.72
CA ALA A 207 -18.36 1.73 -27.08
C ALA A 207 -17.04 1.91 -27.84
N TRP A 208 -16.04 2.51 -27.19
CA TRP A 208 -14.70 2.66 -27.77
C TRP A 208 -14.03 1.31 -28.06
N ALA A 209 -14.12 0.36 -27.12
CA ALA A 209 -13.63 -1.02 -27.30
C ALA A 209 -14.27 -1.69 -28.53
N ASN A 210 -15.59 -1.55 -28.69
CA ASN A 210 -16.34 -2.13 -29.80
C ASN A 210 -15.91 -1.57 -31.15
N VAL A 211 -15.66 -0.24 -31.25
CA VAL A 211 -15.13 0.39 -32.48
C VAL A 211 -13.78 -0.23 -32.88
N LYS A 212 -12.94 -0.55 -31.91
CA LYS A 212 -11.62 -1.18 -32.12
C LYS A 212 -11.67 -2.71 -32.21
N LYS A 213 -12.86 -3.32 -32.07
CA LYS A 213 -13.08 -4.76 -31.96
C LYS A 213 -12.26 -5.42 -30.84
N LEU A 214 -12.12 -4.73 -29.71
CA LEU A 214 -11.51 -5.25 -28.49
C LEU A 214 -12.59 -5.96 -27.68
N THR A 215 -12.45 -7.28 -27.52
CA THR A 215 -13.55 -8.13 -27.04
C THR A 215 -13.36 -8.66 -25.63
N THR A 216 -12.12 -8.70 -25.15
CA THR A 216 -11.80 -9.33 -23.87
C THR A 216 -12.29 -8.51 -22.68
N VAL A 217 -12.58 -9.20 -21.56
CA VAL A 217 -12.92 -8.58 -20.28
C VAL A 217 -11.80 -7.65 -19.82
N PHE A 218 -10.54 -8.09 -19.98
CA PHE A 218 -9.36 -7.28 -19.70
C PHE A 218 -9.37 -5.95 -20.45
N SER A 219 -9.58 -5.96 -21.77
CA SER A 219 -9.55 -4.73 -22.58
C SER A 219 -10.61 -3.74 -22.11
N LYS A 220 -11.85 -4.20 -21.91
CA LYS A 220 -12.96 -3.34 -21.47
C LYS A 220 -12.72 -2.79 -20.06
N GLY A 221 -12.26 -3.62 -19.13
CA GLY A 221 -11.93 -3.20 -17.77
C GLY A 221 -10.79 -2.19 -17.71
N PHE A 222 -9.72 -2.41 -18.48
CA PHE A 222 -8.63 -1.45 -18.59
C PHE A 222 -9.07 -0.13 -19.23
N LEU A 223 -9.92 -0.16 -20.26
CA LEU A 223 -10.41 1.07 -20.88
C LEU A 223 -11.37 1.83 -19.95
N PHE A 224 -12.18 1.14 -19.14
CA PHE A 224 -12.94 1.77 -18.07
C PHE A 224 -12.01 2.48 -17.07
N ASP A 225 -10.94 1.80 -16.65
CA ASP A 225 -9.91 2.37 -15.76
C ASP A 225 -9.20 3.59 -16.37
N VAL A 226 -8.99 3.61 -17.70
CA VAL A 226 -8.50 4.79 -18.42
C VAL A 226 -9.52 5.91 -18.42
N ALA A 227 -10.77 5.63 -18.79
CA ALA A 227 -11.82 6.64 -18.88
C ALA A 227 -12.10 7.29 -17.52
N LEU A 228 -12.07 6.50 -16.44
CA LEU A 228 -12.20 6.98 -15.07
C LEU A 228 -11.08 7.95 -14.70
N ASN A 229 -9.84 7.65 -15.08
CA ASN A 229 -8.66 8.37 -14.60
C ASN A 229 -8.21 9.53 -15.50
N HIS A 230 -8.51 9.45 -16.80
CA HIS A 230 -8.09 10.42 -17.83
C HIS A 230 -9.29 11.12 -18.48
N GLY A 231 -10.51 10.85 -18.01
CA GLY A 231 -11.74 11.17 -18.73
C GLY A 231 -11.93 10.30 -19.98
N VAL A 232 -13.14 10.34 -20.55
CA VAL A 232 -13.49 9.58 -21.75
C VAL A 232 -12.61 9.98 -22.95
N ASP A 233 -12.29 11.27 -23.08
CA ASP A 233 -11.39 11.78 -24.12
C ASP A 233 -9.97 11.20 -24.01
N GLY A 234 -9.56 10.82 -22.79
CA GLY A 234 -8.30 10.15 -22.52
C GLY A 234 -8.10 8.88 -23.35
N LEU A 235 -9.18 8.18 -23.71
CA LEU A 235 -9.14 6.98 -24.54
C LEU A 235 -8.50 7.24 -25.91
N ASP A 236 -8.90 8.32 -26.58
CA ASP A 236 -8.33 8.69 -27.88
C ASP A 236 -7.02 9.45 -27.74
N GLN A 237 -6.86 10.26 -26.69
CA GLN A 237 -5.62 10.99 -26.45
C GLN A 237 -4.43 10.04 -26.23
N ILE A 238 -4.59 9.01 -25.41
CA ILE A 238 -3.55 8.00 -25.18
C ILE A 238 -3.31 7.15 -26.42
N ALA A 239 -4.37 6.80 -27.18
CA ALA A 239 -4.25 5.98 -28.39
C ALA A 239 -3.29 6.58 -29.43
N LYS A 240 -3.13 7.91 -29.46
CA LYS A 240 -2.18 8.63 -30.36
C LYS A 240 -0.72 8.24 -30.12
N TYR A 241 -0.38 7.76 -28.93
CA TYR A 241 0.97 7.37 -28.53
C TYR A 241 1.22 5.86 -28.65
N VAL A 242 0.25 5.09 -29.15
CA VAL A 242 0.47 3.68 -29.48
C VAL A 242 1.55 3.59 -30.56
N LYS A 243 2.56 2.76 -30.32
CA LYS A 243 3.73 2.61 -31.20
C LYS A 243 3.32 2.41 -32.66
N ASN A 244 3.94 3.19 -33.56
CA ASN A 244 3.76 3.08 -35.00
C ASN A 244 3.89 1.62 -35.48
N GLY A 245 2.93 1.18 -36.28
CA GLY A 245 2.85 -0.17 -36.84
C GLY A 245 2.06 -1.18 -35.99
N VAL A 246 1.76 -0.88 -34.72
CA VAL A 246 0.85 -1.72 -33.91
C VAL A 246 -0.59 -1.31 -34.20
N LYS A 247 -1.39 -2.25 -34.70
CA LYS A 247 -2.77 -2.01 -35.13
C LYS A 247 -3.77 -2.62 -34.15
N PRO A 248 -4.95 -2.01 -33.92
CA PRO A 248 -6.04 -2.67 -33.22
C PRO A 248 -6.66 -3.77 -34.08
N PRO A 249 -7.46 -4.68 -33.48
CA PRO A 249 -8.19 -5.72 -34.22
C PRO A 249 -9.11 -5.19 -35.32
N SER A 250 -9.71 -4.01 -35.16
CA SER A 250 -10.49 -3.35 -36.23
C SER A 250 -9.71 -3.15 -37.53
N ASN A 251 -8.37 -3.06 -37.44
CA ASN A 251 -7.46 -2.86 -38.56
C ASN A 251 -6.54 -4.08 -38.78
N GLY A 252 -6.97 -5.28 -38.34
CA GLY A 252 -6.29 -6.56 -38.57
C GLY A 252 -5.10 -6.85 -37.65
N GLY A 253 -4.95 -6.13 -36.54
CA GLY A 253 -3.92 -6.45 -35.53
C GLY A 253 -4.40 -7.43 -34.46
N ASP A 254 -3.48 -7.87 -33.60
CA ASP A 254 -3.77 -8.73 -32.45
C ASP A 254 -4.18 -7.90 -31.23
N GLU A 255 -5.24 -8.32 -30.52
CA GLU A 255 -5.79 -7.60 -29.37
C GLU A 255 -4.78 -7.49 -28.23
N THR A 256 -4.09 -8.58 -27.89
CA THR A 256 -3.11 -8.60 -26.79
C THR A 256 -1.93 -7.69 -27.09
N THR A 257 -1.40 -7.77 -28.31
CA THR A 257 -0.31 -6.93 -28.79
C THR A 257 -0.69 -5.45 -28.80
N TYR A 258 -1.90 -5.13 -29.24
CA TYR A 258 -2.41 -3.76 -29.20
C TYR A 258 -2.54 -3.23 -27.77
N MET A 259 -3.11 -4.03 -26.86
CA MET A 259 -3.27 -3.61 -25.46
C MET A 259 -1.94 -3.46 -24.73
N GLN A 260 -0.94 -4.31 -25.01
CA GLN A 260 0.42 -4.11 -24.50
C GLN A 260 1.00 -2.77 -24.94
N ALA A 261 0.85 -2.42 -26.23
CA ALA A 261 1.32 -1.15 -26.75
C ALA A 261 0.53 0.04 -26.20
N TYR A 262 -0.78 -0.11 -25.97
CA TYR A 262 -1.62 0.91 -25.36
C TYR A 262 -1.24 1.17 -23.90
N ILE A 263 -0.96 0.14 -23.11
CA ILE A 263 -0.47 0.30 -21.73
C ILE A 263 0.85 1.09 -21.73
N GLN A 264 1.77 0.80 -22.65
CA GLN A 264 3.01 1.57 -22.79
C GLN A 264 2.76 3.02 -23.21
N ALA A 265 1.78 3.25 -24.10
CA ALA A 265 1.36 4.59 -24.48
C ALA A 265 0.83 5.37 -23.27
N ARG A 266 0.00 4.76 -22.42
CA ARG A 266 -0.49 5.38 -21.18
C ARG A 266 0.66 5.71 -20.21
N ILE A 267 1.62 4.79 -20.03
CA ILE A 267 2.82 5.04 -19.22
C ILE A 267 3.59 6.25 -19.77
N TYR A 268 3.77 6.33 -21.09
CA TYR A 268 4.46 7.46 -21.72
C TYR A 268 3.71 8.78 -21.51
N VAL A 269 2.40 8.79 -21.70
CA VAL A 269 1.56 9.98 -21.51
C VAL A 269 1.66 10.48 -20.08
N VAL A 270 1.41 9.61 -19.09
CA VAL A 270 1.50 9.95 -17.67
C VAL A 270 2.89 10.45 -17.27
N LYS A 271 3.97 9.92 -17.87
CA LYS A 271 5.33 10.33 -17.48
C LYS A 271 5.81 11.59 -18.19
N ASN A 272 5.37 11.83 -19.43
CA ASN A 272 6.06 12.79 -20.32
C ASN A 272 5.13 13.81 -20.99
N VAL A 273 3.82 13.54 -21.09
CA VAL A 273 2.87 14.39 -21.81
C VAL A 273 1.94 15.11 -20.84
N ASP A 274 1.32 14.36 -19.94
CA ASP A 274 0.45 14.88 -18.90
C ASP A 274 0.82 14.27 -17.53
N PRO A 275 1.89 14.79 -16.90
CA PRO A 275 2.32 14.34 -15.58
C PRO A 275 1.40 14.82 -14.45
N SER A 276 0.40 15.68 -14.72
CA SER A 276 -0.55 16.10 -13.67
C SER A 276 -1.40 14.94 -13.15
N THR A 277 -1.56 13.91 -13.98
CA THR A 277 -2.24 12.67 -13.60
C THR A 277 -1.31 11.68 -12.89
N ASN A 278 -0.02 11.95 -12.78
CA ASN A 278 0.99 11.02 -12.27
C ASN A 278 1.05 10.95 -10.73
N ASN A 279 -0.02 10.42 -10.14
CA ASN A 279 -0.15 10.19 -8.70
C ASN A 279 0.11 8.71 -8.32
N GLY A 280 1.17 8.10 -8.86
CA GLY A 280 1.41 6.65 -8.76
C GLY A 280 0.78 5.81 -9.89
N GLN A 281 0.24 6.46 -10.92
CA GLN A 281 -0.39 5.77 -12.04
C GLN A 281 0.55 4.83 -12.82
N PRO A 282 1.87 5.07 -12.98
CA PRO A 282 2.76 4.10 -13.62
C PRO A 282 2.64 2.69 -13.04
N ASP A 283 2.42 2.56 -11.73
CA ASP A 283 2.29 1.27 -11.06
C ASP A 283 0.91 0.64 -11.27
N ARG A 284 -0.14 1.44 -11.40
CA ARG A 284 -1.44 0.98 -11.89
C ARG A 284 -1.32 0.35 -13.28
N MET A 285 -0.52 0.94 -14.17
CA MET A 285 -0.25 0.33 -15.48
C MET A 285 0.58 -0.95 -15.38
N LEU A 286 1.54 -1.04 -14.46
CA LEU A 286 2.29 -2.28 -14.21
C LEU A 286 1.36 -3.40 -13.72
N MET A 287 0.35 -3.07 -12.91
CA MET A 287 -0.66 -4.04 -12.46
C MET A 287 -1.40 -4.63 -13.66
N TRP A 288 -2.00 -3.79 -14.49
CA TRP A 288 -2.69 -4.21 -15.70
C TRP A 288 -1.76 -4.97 -16.66
N LYS A 289 -0.53 -4.51 -16.83
CA LYS A 289 0.47 -5.20 -17.66
C LYS A 289 0.76 -6.61 -17.12
N SER A 290 0.93 -6.77 -15.81
CA SER A 290 1.23 -8.06 -15.19
C SER A 290 0.14 -9.11 -15.42
N ILE A 291 -1.12 -8.68 -15.47
CA ILE A 291 -2.28 -9.54 -15.77
C ILE A 291 -2.23 -9.98 -17.25
N LEU A 292 -1.95 -9.04 -18.15
CA LEU A 292 -1.88 -9.31 -19.58
C LEU A 292 -0.68 -10.19 -19.96
N ASP A 293 0.47 -10.00 -19.32
CA ASP A 293 1.67 -10.83 -19.50
C ASP A 293 1.41 -12.29 -19.10
N LYS A 294 0.56 -12.50 -18.09
CA LYS A 294 0.05 -13.83 -17.68
C LYS A 294 -1.06 -14.36 -18.59
N LYS A 295 -1.43 -13.63 -19.65
CA LYS A 295 -2.50 -13.97 -20.62
C LYS A 295 -3.87 -14.16 -19.97
N ASN A 296 -4.12 -13.56 -18.80
CA ASN A 296 -5.41 -13.65 -18.12
C ASN A 296 -6.39 -12.59 -18.66
N THR A 297 -6.72 -12.67 -19.95
CA THR A 297 -7.59 -11.70 -20.63
C THR A 297 -9.07 -11.80 -20.20
N LYS A 298 -9.44 -12.87 -19.49
CA LYS A 298 -10.76 -13.06 -18.88
C LYS A 298 -10.87 -12.52 -17.45
N LEU A 299 -9.77 -11.99 -16.88
CA LEU A 299 -9.70 -11.57 -15.47
C LEU A 299 -10.17 -12.65 -14.48
N THR A 300 -9.90 -13.91 -14.79
CA THR A 300 -10.35 -15.03 -13.94
C THR A 300 -9.66 -14.98 -12.58
N ARG A 301 -10.46 -14.98 -11.50
CA ARG A 301 -9.99 -15.03 -10.11
C ARG A 301 -9.49 -16.43 -9.70
N PRO A 302 -8.57 -16.54 -8.72
CA PRO A 302 -7.87 -15.44 -8.05
C PRO A 302 -6.76 -14.82 -8.91
N LEU A 303 -6.69 -13.49 -8.96
CA LEU A 303 -5.55 -12.77 -9.55
C LEU A 303 -4.43 -12.72 -8.51
N LYS A 304 -3.29 -13.36 -8.80
CA LYS A 304 -2.13 -13.44 -7.90
C LYS A 304 -0.93 -12.71 -8.49
N ASP A 305 -0.04 -12.27 -7.60
CA ASP A 305 1.24 -11.63 -7.92
C ASP A 305 1.07 -10.42 -8.85
N LEU A 306 0.09 -9.57 -8.52
CA LEU A 306 -0.08 -8.26 -9.12
C LEU A 306 1.05 -7.33 -8.66
N VAL A 307 1.59 -6.53 -9.58
CA VAL A 307 2.60 -5.51 -9.26
C VAL A 307 1.91 -4.14 -9.28
N CYS A 308 1.61 -3.60 -8.11
CA CYS A 308 1.07 -2.25 -7.94
C CYS A 308 1.60 -1.66 -6.64
N TYR A 309 2.40 -0.59 -6.70
CA TYR A 309 2.66 0.26 -5.55
C TYR A 309 1.48 1.22 -5.48
N ALA A 310 0.41 0.76 -4.84
CA ALA A 310 -0.81 1.53 -4.71
C ALA A 310 -0.53 2.91 -4.07
N ARG A 311 -1.33 3.93 -4.43
CA ARG A 311 -1.03 5.36 -4.15
C ARG A 311 -0.66 5.65 -2.69
N ASP A 312 -1.38 5.04 -1.76
CA ASP A 312 -1.14 5.24 -0.33
C ASP A 312 0.19 4.65 0.09
N LEU A 313 0.49 3.43 -0.36
CA LEU A 313 1.76 2.77 -0.06
C LEU A 313 2.94 3.52 -0.69
N ASP A 314 2.80 4.05 -1.91
CA ASP A 314 3.82 4.89 -2.54
C ASP A 314 4.09 6.16 -1.71
N THR A 315 3.03 6.78 -1.18
CA THR A 315 3.15 7.97 -0.30
C THR A 315 3.82 7.61 1.03
N ILE A 316 3.42 6.49 1.64
CA ILE A 316 4.02 5.98 2.88
C ILE A 316 5.51 5.69 2.66
N MET A 317 5.86 4.98 1.59
CA MET A 317 7.25 4.66 1.26
C MET A 317 8.07 5.91 0.96
N SER A 318 7.49 6.93 0.33
CA SER A 318 8.14 8.22 0.10
C SER A 318 8.46 8.93 1.42
N LEU A 319 7.52 8.92 2.38
CA LEU A 319 7.75 9.48 3.74
C LEU A 319 8.83 8.71 4.50
N VAL A 320 8.79 7.38 4.46
CA VAL A 320 9.83 6.53 5.05
C VAL A 320 11.18 6.82 4.40
N SER A 321 11.23 6.95 3.08
CA SER A 321 12.46 7.22 2.33
C SER A 321 13.04 8.61 2.61
N ILE A 322 12.22 9.63 2.89
CA ILE A 322 12.75 10.91 3.38
C ILE A 322 13.60 10.68 4.65
N ALA A 323 13.08 9.89 5.59
CA ALA A 323 13.77 9.63 6.85
C ALA A 323 14.95 8.65 6.71
N GLU A 324 14.86 7.64 5.85
CA GLU A 324 15.94 6.66 5.70
C GLU A 324 17.05 7.16 4.75
N ASN A 325 16.68 7.94 3.74
CA ASN A 325 17.50 8.20 2.56
C ASN A 325 17.61 9.66 2.13
N GLY A 326 16.85 10.57 2.74
CA GLY A 326 16.83 11.99 2.37
C GLY A 326 16.34 12.26 0.94
N GLU A 327 15.45 11.42 0.41
CA GLU A 327 14.91 11.49 -0.96
C GLU A 327 13.49 10.91 -0.98
N THR A 328 12.60 11.44 -1.82
CA THR A 328 11.21 10.98 -1.92
C THR A 328 11.02 9.79 -2.85
N ASN A 329 11.91 9.65 -3.85
CA ASN A 329 11.88 8.53 -4.79
C ASN A 329 12.51 7.26 -4.20
N TRP A 330 11.75 6.60 -3.32
CA TRP A 330 12.16 5.36 -2.64
C TRP A 330 12.53 4.23 -3.61
N ALA A 331 11.90 4.17 -4.80
CA ALA A 331 12.16 3.11 -5.78
C ALA A 331 13.59 3.14 -6.35
N ARG A 332 14.31 4.27 -6.22
CA ARG A 332 15.75 4.35 -6.57
C ARG A 332 16.67 3.61 -5.61
N LYS A 333 16.15 3.02 -4.54
CA LYS A 333 16.94 2.34 -3.51
C LYS A 333 16.96 0.83 -3.63
N TYR A 334 16.35 0.25 -4.67
CA TYR A 334 16.42 -1.20 -4.89
C TYR A 334 17.85 -1.72 -5.04
N ASP A 335 18.69 -0.94 -5.71
CA ASP A 335 20.09 -1.25 -6.01
C ASP A 335 21.07 -0.75 -4.93
N TYR A 336 20.57 -0.10 -3.87
CA TYR A 336 21.40 0.33 -2.74
C TYR A 336 22.09 -0.88 -2.12
N CYS A 337 23.41 -0.79 -1.95
CA CYS A 337 24.24 -1.80 -1.29
C CYS A 337 25.52 -1.13 -0.81
N GLU A 338 25.68 -1.03 0.51
CA GLU A 338 26.84 -0.39 1.14
C GLU A 338 27.08 -1.01 2.52
N ASP A 339 28.34 -1.22 2.90
CA ASP A 339 28.69 -1.40 4.31
C ASP A 339 28.96 -0.02 4.91
N ILE A 340 28.03 0.43 5.75
CA ILE A 340 28.08 1.75 6.38
C ILE A 340 28.92 1.77 7.66
N GLY A 341 29.63 0.69 7.98
CA GLY A 341 30.61 0.63 9.07
C GLY A 341 30.00 0.48 10.47
N ASP A 342 28.75 0.05 10.55
CA ASP A 342 28.01 -0.11 11.82
C ASP A 342 28.09 -1.53 12.42
N GLY A 343 28.87 -2.42 11.80
CA GLY A 343 29.07 -3.79 12.25
C GLY A 343 28.03 -4.80 11.76
N ARG A 344 27.11 -4.42 10.86
CA ARG A 344 26.11 -5.32 10.26
C ARG A 344 26.51 -5.89 8.89
N GLY A 345 27.67 -5.47 8.37
CA GLY A 345 28.13 -5.81 7.02
C GLY A 345 27.39 -5.00 5.96
N PHE A 346 27.18 -5.59 4.78
CA PHE A 346 26.43 -4.91 3.72
C PHE A 346 24.98 -4.67 4.12
N THR A 347 24.52 -3.43 3.98
CA THR A 347 23.14 -2.96 4.09
C THR A 347 22.57 -2.75 2.69
N VAL A 348 21.41 -3.34 2.40
CA VAL A 348 20.94 -3.57 1.03
C VAL A 348 19.47 -3.22 0.84
N SER A 349 19.13 -2.63 -0.31
CA SER A 349 17.77 -2.37 -0.78
C SER A 349 16.97 -1.33 0.03
N LEU A 350 15.64 -1.31 -0.19
CA LEU A 350 14.69 -0.28 0.24
C LEU A 350 14.70 0.03 1.74
N VAL A 351 14.87 -1.01 2.56
CA VAL A 351 14.73 -0.97 4.03
C VAL A 351 16.03 -1.34 4.75
N GLY A 352 17.12 -1.49 4.00
CA GLY A 352 18.43 -1.79 4.55
C GLY A 352 18.60 -3.21 5.12
N PHE A 353 18.22 -4.26 4.38
CA PHE A 353 18.50 -5.64 4.81
C PHE A 353 20.00 -5.87 4.96
N CYS A 354 20.46 -6.46 6.08
CA CYS A 354 21.90 -6.62 6.31
C CYS A 354 22.40 -8.06 6.15
N SER A 355 23.61 -8.22 5.61
CA SER A 355 24.26 -9.53 5.49
C SER A 355 24.53 -10.19 6.84
N GLY A 356 24.80 -9.39 7.87
CA GLY A 356 25.13 -9.86 9.22
C GLY A 356 23.92 -10.14 10.12
N THR A 357 22.71 -9.78 9.74
CA THR A 357 21.48 -9.90 10.57
C THR A 357 20.54 -11.02 10.12
N GLY A 358 20.81 -11.62 8.96
CA GLY A 358 20.09 -12.80 8.46
C GLY A 358 18.83 -12.49 7.65
N ASP A 359 18.31 -11.27 7.71
CA ASP A 359 17.19 -10.80 6.91
C ASP A 359 17.53 -10.72 5.41
N LEU A 360 18.75 -10.28 5.03
CA LEU A 360 19.21 -10.36 3.63
C LEU A 360 19.30 -11.81 3.13
N LEU A 361 19.75 -12.72 3.98
CA LEU A 361 19.79 -14.16 3.67
C LEU A 361 18.38 -14.71 3.42
N ASP A 362 17.39 -14.29 4.21
CA ASP A 362 16.00 -14.69 4.03
C ASP A 362 15.38 -14.14 2.74
N VAL A 363 15.72 -12.90 2.34
CA VAL A 363 15.37 -12.36 1.01
C VAL A 363 15.92 -13.27 -0.08
N PHE A 364 17.19 -13.65 -0.02
CA PHE A 364 17.84 -14.47 -1.05
C PHE A 364 17.30 -15.90 -1.09
N ARG A 365 16.94 -16.47 0.06
CA ARG A 365 16.20 -17.73 0.13
C ARG A 365 14.82 -17.63 -0.51
N ASN A 366 14.14 -16.49 -0.38
CA ASN A 366 12.88 -16.24 -1.09
C ASN A 366 13.09 -16.16 -2.60
N ILE A 367 14.12 -15.45 -3.06
CA ILE A 367 14.52 -15.43 -4.48
C ILE A 367 14.72 -16.85 -5.00
N LYS A 368 15.44 -17.71 -4.27
CA LYS A 368 15.65 -19.11 -4.66
C LYS A 368 14.35 -19.91 -4.76
N ARG A 369 13.35 -19.63 -3.92
CA ARG A 369 12.02 -20.26 -4.04
C ARG A 369 11.26 -19.80 -5.28
N LEU A 370 11.33 -18.50 -5.61
CA LEU A 370 10.66 -17.90 -6.75
C LEU A 370 11.35 -18.27 -8.09
N SER A 371 12.69 -18.31 -8.10
CA SER A 371 13.53 -18.63 -9.24
C SER A 371 14.83 -19.28 -8.77
N PRO A 372 14.91 -20.63 -8.77
CA PRO A 372 16.06 -21.37 -8.23
C PRO A 372 17.41 -21.01 -8.87
N ASN A 373 17.41 -20.65 -10.16
CA ASN A 373 18.59 -20.34 -10.96
C ASN A 373 18.87 -18.83 -11.09
N HIS A 374 18.20 -17.99 -10.30
CA HIS A 374 18.42 -16.54 -10.32
C HIS A 374 19.85 -16.18 -9.91
N VAL A 375 20.46 -15.18 -10.54
CA VAL A 375 21.89 -14.83 -10.34
C VAL A 375 22.26 -14.63 -8.86
N LEU A 376 21.37 -14.02 -8.08
CA LEU A 376 21.60 -13.78 -6.65
C LEU A 376 21.64 -15.06 -5.79
N THR A 377 21.14 -16.20 -6.25
CA THR A 377 21.11 -17.43 -5.44
C THR A 377 22.51 -18.01 -5.19
N SER A 378 23.52 -17.63 -5.99
CA SER A 378 24.90 -18.05 -5.80
C SER A 378 25.54 -17.47 -4.54
N PHE A 379 25.02 -16.37 -4.00
CA PHE A 379 25.53 -15.75 -2.78
C PHE A 379 25.00 -16.40 -1.50
N ILE A 380 23.98 -17.26 -1.56
CA ILE A 380 23.36 -17.88 -0.38
C ILE A 380 24.39 -18.60 0.52
N PRO A 381 25.31 -19.44 -0.01
CA PRO A 381 26.29 -20.11 0.85
C PRO A 381 27.28 -19.15 1.54
N ALA A 382 27.57 -18.00 0.93
CA ALA A 382 28.41 -16.96 1.55
C ALA A 382 27.63 -16.21 2.63
N LEU A 383 26.38 -15.82 2.34
CA LEU A 383 25.47 -15.20 3.31
C LEU A 383 25.25 -16.08 4.55
N GLU A 384 25.12 -17.41 4.39
CA GLU A 384 25.01 -18.34 5.52
C GLU A 384 26.25 -18.35 6.42
N LYS A 385 27.44 -18.16 5.86
CA LYS A 385 28.70 -18.15 6.61
C LYS A 385 28.94 -16.84 7.34
N VAL A 386 28.56 -15.71 6.73
CA VAL A 386 28.82 -14.38 7.32
C VAL A 386 27.72 -13.91 8.27
N ASN A 387 26.53 -14.54 8.22
CA ASN A 387 25.42 -14.22 9.12
C ASN A 387 25.87 -14.21 10.59
N GLY A 388 25.53 -13.15 11.33
CA GLY A 388 26.02 -12.88 12.68
C GLY A 388 27.35 -12.11 12.74
N SER A 389 27.89 -11.63 11.61
CA SER A 389 29.14 -10.86 11.55
C SER A 389 29.13 -9.78 10.45
N PRO A 390 30.01 -8.76 10.52
CA PRO A 390 30.22 -7.80 9.44
C PRO A 390 31.08 -8.32 8.29
N SER A 391 31.35 -9.64 8.21
CA SER A 391 32.29 -10.18 7.21
C SER A 391 31.76 -10.04 5.78
N HIS A 392 32.65 -9.68 4.85
CA HIS A 392 32.36 -9.62 3.41
C HIS A 392 32.85 -10.85 2.63
N SER A 393 33.37 -11.87 3.31
CA SER A 393 34.00 -13.01 2.63
C SER A 393 33.02 -13.76 1.72
N GLY A 394 33.32 -13.79 0.42
CA GLY A 394 32.46 -14.41 -0.59
C GLY A 394 31.30 -13.53 -1.08
N LEU A 395 31.22 -12.27 -0.62
CA LEU A 395 30.22 -11.28 -1.01
C LEU A 395 30.83 -10.11 -1.82
N GLU A 396 32.07 -10.23 -2.28
CA GLU A 396 32.82 -9.13 -2.92
C GLU A 396 32.14 -8.58 -4.19
N GLN A 397 31.33 -9.41 -4.86
CA GLN A 397 30.57 -9.04 -6.07
C GLN A 397 29.08 -8.77 -5.78
N LEU A 398 28.64 -8.79 -4.52
CA LEU A 398 27.23 -8.68 -4.15
C LEU A 398 26.63 -7.35 -4.63
N CYS A 399 27.24 -6.22 -4.27
CA CYS A 399 26.70 -4.91 -4.61
C CYS A 399 26.62 -4.68 -6.12
N ALA A 400 27.63 -5.13 -6.88
CA ALA A 400 27.59 -5.08 -8.34
C ALA A 400 26.47 -5.97 -8.93
N SER A 401 26.16 -7.10 -8.29
CA SER A 401 25.15 -8.06 -8.75
C SER A 401 23.71 -7.65 -8.43
N ILE A 402 23.51 -6.70 -7.52
CA ILE A 402 22.19 -6.22 -7.09
C ILE A 402 21.65 -5.10 -7.99
N ALA A 403 22.47 -4.53 -8.87
CA ALA A 403 22.08 -3.56 -9.90
C ALA A 403 21.27 -4.20 -11.06
N LEU A 404 20.11 -4.80 -10.72
CA LEU A 404 19.32 -5.66 -11.60
C LEU A 404 18.27 -4.91 -12.46
N ASN A 405 18.23 -3.58 -12.41
CA ASN A 405 17.40 -2.72 -13.28
C ASN A 405 15.92 -3.16 -13.43
N GLY A 406 15.22 -3.34 -12.31
CA GLY A 406 13.79 -3.67 -12.33
C GLY A 406 13.47 -5.16 -12.44
N ASP A 407 14.39 -6.04 -12.04
CA ASP A 407 14.13 -7.48 -11.93
C ASP A 407 12.94 -7.75 -11.00
N GLN A 408 11.90 -8.36 -11.58
CA GLN A 408 10.62 -8.58 -10.89
C GLN A 408 10.71 -9.63 -9.78
N VAL A 409 11.62 -10.61 -9.88
CA VAL A 409 11.80 -11.65 -8.86
C VAL A 409 12.46 -11.05 -7.63
N TYR A 410 13.50 -10.25 -7.82
CA TYR A 410 14.17 -9.53 -6.74
C TYR A 410 13.23 -8.54 -6.06
N GLN A 411 12.54 -7.68 -6.82
CA GLN A 411 11.58 -6.72 -6.25
C GLN A 411 10.47 -7.44 -5.48
N ARG A 412 9.96 -8.56 -5.99
CA ARG A 412 8.97 -9.36 -5.28
C ARG A 412 9.52 -9.92 -3.97
N ALA A 413 10.73 -10.47 -3.98
CA ALA A 413 11.34 -11.04 -2.78
C ALA A 413 11.61 -9.98 -1.69
N VAL A 414 12.05 -8.79 -2.09
CA VAL A 414 12.19 -7.62 -1.23
C VAL A 414 10.85 -7.28 -0.58
N TRP A 415 9.79 -7.10 -1.38
CA TRP A 415 8.47 -6.75 -0.85
C TRP A 415 7.82 -7.82 0.02
N ASP A 416 8.01 -9.10 -0.30
CA ASP A 416 7.54 -10.19 0.57
C ASP A 416 8.22 -10.13 1.94
N SER A 417 9.49 -9.71 1.99
CA SER A 417 10.22 -9.54 3.25
C SER A 417 9.79 -8.27 3.98
N VAL A 418 9.64 -7.13 3.29
CA VAL A 418 9.12 -5.88 3.87
C VAL A 418 7.74 -6.09 4.50
N LYS A 419 6.84 -6.78 3.80
CA LYS A 419 5.50 -7.08 4.30
C LYS A 419 5.55 -7.93 5.56
N LYS A 420 6.23 -9.07 5.48
CA LYS A 420 6.33 -10.03 6.57
C LYS A 420 6.93 -9.41 7.83
N LEU A 421 7.99 -8.62 7.69
CA LEU A 421 8.76 -8.11 8.81
C LEU A 421 8.19 -6.82 9.41
N TYR A 422 7.53 -5.97 8.61
CA TYR A 422 7.20 -4.61 9.04
C TYR A 422 5.74 -4.23 8.74
N LEU A 423 5.30 -4.35 7.48
CA LEU A 423 3.98 -3.83 7.09
C LEU A 423 2.83 -4.67 7.67
N ASP A 424 2.83 -5.99 7.51
CA ASP A 424 1.74 -6.85 7.98
C ASP A 424 1.59 -6.76 9.52
N PRO A 425 2.67 -6.78 10.32
CA PRO A 425 2.58 -6.50 11.77
C PRO A 425 2.00 -5.12 12.10
N ALA A 426 2.41 -4.06 11.40
CA ALA A 426 1.88 -2.72 11.61
C ALA A 426 0.38 -2.64 11.28
N ILE A 427 -0.06 -3.26 10.18
CA ILE A 427 -1.48 -3.35 9.80
C ILE A 427 -2.29 -4.18 10.81
N ALA A 428 -1.73 -5.29 11.30
CA ALA A 428 -2.37 -6.10 12.34
C ALA A 428 -2.54 -5.31 13.65
N TRP A 429 -1.55 -4.50 14.03
CA TRP A 429 -1.64 -3.61 15.17
C TRP A 429 -2.68 -2.51 14.98
N ALA A 430 -2.68 -1.84 13.82
CA ALA A 430 -3.68 -0.83 13.48
C ALA A 430 -5.10 -1.40 13.57
N THR A 431 -5.31 -2.60 13.03
CA THR A 431 -6.57 -3.34 13.09
C THR A 431 -6.97 -3.65 14.52
N LYS A 432 -6.06 -4.18 15.35
CA LYS A 432 -6.28 -4.44 16.79
C LYS A 432 -6.74 -3.18 17.53
N LYS A 433 -6.19 -2.02 17.17
CA LYS A 433 -6.51 -0.71 17.78
C LYS A 433 -7.65 0.05 17.09
N LYS A 434 -8.28 -0.54 16.06
CA LYS A 434 -9.31 0.07 15.19
C LYS A 434 -8.86 1.40 14.57
N LEU A 435 -7.57 1.57 14.31
CA LEU A 435 -7.01 2.72 13.60
C LEU A 435 -7.26 2.53 12.10
N ARG A 436 -8.05 3.42 11.49
CA ARG A 436 -8.55 3.22 10.12
C ARG A 436 -7.72 3.99 9.10
N SER A 437 -7.18 5.14 9.50
CA SER A 437 -6.55 6.07 8.58
C SER A 437 -5.26 5.53 7.94
N THR A 438 -4.99 5.98 6.71
CA THR A 438 -3.75 5.69 5.99
C THR A 438 -2.55 6.27 6.73
N PHE A 439 -2.71 7.44 7.35
CA PHE A 439 -1.73 8.06 8.23
C PHE A 439 -1.29 7.12 9.36
N SER A 440 -2.24 6.59 10.14
CA SER A 440 -1.94 5.71 11.28
C SER A 440 -1.20 4.46 10.83
N LYS A 441 -1.66 3.84 9.73
CA LYS A 441 -1.03 2.64 9.16
C LYS A 441 0.41 2.93 8.69
N GLY A 442 0.61 4.05 7.99
CA GLY A 442 1.92 4.50 7.52
C GLY A 442 2.88 4.82 8.65
N PHE A 443 2.42 5.54 9.67
CA PHE A 443 3.21 5.84 10.85
C PHE A 443 3.58 4.58 11.63
N LEU A 444 2.67 3.63 11.80
CA LEU A 444 2.97 2.36 12.46
C LEU A 444 3.95 1.51 11.66
N PHE A 445 3.86 1.52 10.32
CA PHE A 445 4.88 0.89 9.47
C PHE A 445 6.25 1.53 9.67
N ASP A 446 6.31 2.86 9.73
CA ASP A 446 7.53 3.62 10.03
C ASP A 446 8.11 3.30 11.43
N VAL A 447 7.25 3.12 12.43
CA VAL A 447 7.64 2.64 13.76
C VAL A 447 8.20 1.23 13.68
N ALA A 448 7.48 0.30 13.04
CA ALA A 448 7.91 -1.09 12.92
C ALA A 448 9.25 -1.22 12.21
N LEU A 449 9.49 -0.37 11.20
CA LEU A 449 10.77 -0.33 10.49
C LEU A 449 11.91 0.14 11.41
N ASN A 450 11.67 1.16 12.23
CA ASN A 450 12.71 1.85 12.99
C ASN A 450 12.95 1.26 14.39
N HIS A 451 11.92 0.74 15.05
CA HIS A 451 11.94 0.22 16.44
C HIS A 451 11.65 -1.26 16.52
N GLY A 452 11.40 -1.87 15.37
CA GLY A 452 10.91 -3.20 15.28
C GLY A 452 9.43 -3.40 15.60
N THR A 453 8.96 -4.63 15.41
CA THR A 453 7.56 -5.02 15.59
C THR A 453 7.18 -4.99 17.06
N GLU A 454 8.13 -5.30 17.94
CA GLU A 454 8.00 -5.13 19.38
C GLU A 454 7.89 -3.65 19.77
N GLY A 455 8.54 -2.76 19.00
CA GLY A 455 8.47 -1.31 19.18
C GLY A 455 7.05 -0.74 19.10
N LEU A 456 6.15 -1.39 18.35
CA LEU A 456 4.73 -1.02 18.29
C LEU A 456 4.06 -1.08 19.67
N GLU A 457 4.28 -2.17 20.42
CA GLU A 457 3.69 -2.30 21.75
C GLU A 457 4.48 -1.52 22.81
N GLN A 458 5.80 -1.52 22.71
CA GLN A 458 6.67 -0.82 23.66
C GLN A 458 6.41 0.69 23.68
N ILE A 459 6.35 1.33 22.51
CA ILE A 459 6.06 2.77 22.44
C ILE A 459 4.63 3.06 22.90
N ALA A 460 3.66 2.23 22.51
CA ALA A 460 2.27 2.39 22.96
C ALA A 460 2.13 2.35 24.49
N SER A 461 3.01 1.63 25.20
CA SER A 461 3.00 1.58 26.67
C SER A 461 3.31 2.92 27.36
N PHE A 462 3.91 3.88 26.63
CA PHE A 462 4.17 5.24 27.10
C PHE A 462 3.06 6.24 26.75
N VAL A 463 2.02 5.82 26.03
CA VAL A 463 0.84 6.66 25.78
C VAL A 463 0.08 6.87 27.09
N GLN A 464 -0.34 8.12 27.33
CA GLN A 464 -1.08 8.49 28.54
C GLN A 464 -2.40 7.70 28.62
N LYS A 465 -2.75 7.22 29.83
CA LYS A 465 -3.88 6.27 30.02
C LYS A 465 -5.25 6.82 29.62
N ASP A 466 -5.41 8.14 29.62
CA ASP A 466 -6.61 8.86 29.23
C ASP A 466 -6.73 9.04 27.70
N MET A 467 -5.61 8.95 26.97
CA MET A 467 -5.57 8.97 25.50
C MET A 467 -5.89 7.57 24.95
N LYS A 468 -7.17 7.22 24.98
CA LYS A 468 -7.66 5.90 24.55
C LYS A 468 -7.56 5.72 23.03
N ALA A 469 -7.23 4.51 22.60
CA ALA A 469 -7.32 4.15 21.18
C ALA A 469 -8.80 4.04 20.73
N PRO A 470 -9.09 4.07 19.41
CA PRO A 470 -10.44 3.81 18.91
C PRO A 470 -11.03 2.45 19.30
N SER A 471 -10.20 1.43 19.51
CA SER A 471 -10.62 0.14 20.08
C SER A 471 -11.23 0.25 21.48
N GLU A 472 -10.91 1.32 22.21
CA GLU A 472 -11.31 1.61 23.58
C GLU A 472 -12.26 2.83 23.65
N GLY A 473 -12.74 3.30 22.49
CA GLY A 473 -13.71 4.39 22.36
C GLY A 473 -13.11 5.80 22.33
N GLY A 474 -11.80 5.95 22.11
CA GLY A 474 -11.16 7.27 21.92
C GLY A 474 -11.11 7.73 20.46
N ASP A 475 -10.74 8.99 20.25
CA ASP A 475 -10.55 9.58 18.92
C ASP A 475 -9.20 9.15 18.30
N GLU A 476 -9.19 8.90 17.00
CA GLU A 476 -7.99 8.43 16.29
C GLU A 476 -6.90 9.51 16.23
N VAL A 477 -7.25 10.79 16.02
CA VAL A 477 -6.28 11.88 15.95
C VAL A 477 -5.63 12.11 17.30
N GLU A 478 -6.44 12.19 18.37
CA GLU A 478 -5.94 12.38 19.73
C GLU A 478 -5.01 11.24 20.15
N TYR A 479 -5.40 9.99 19.89
CA TYR A 479 -4.56 8.83 20.18
C TYR A 479 -3.23 8.89 19.41
N MET A 480 -3.25 9.22 18.10
CA MET A 480 -2.03 9.28 17.30
C MET A 480 -1.12 10.45 17.69
N GLN A 481 -1.67 11.59 18.12
CA GLN A 481 -0.89 12.68 18.68
C GLN A 481 -0.14 12.23 19.94
N ALA A 482 -0.83 11.53 20.85
CA ALA A 482 -0.22 10.99 22.06
C ALA A 482 0.83 9.91 21.75
N TYR A 483 0.58 9.05 20.75
CA TYR A 483 1.53 8.04 20.30
C TYR A 483 2.81 8.65 19.73
N ILE A 484 2.70 9.67 18.87
CA ILE A 484 3.88 10.36 18.33
C ILE A 484 4.70 10.96 19.48
N GLN A 485 4.05 11.55 20.47
CA GLN A 485 4.72 12.10 21.64
C GLN A 485 5.42 11.01 22.48
N ALA A 486 4.78 9.85 22.64
CA ALA A 486 5.39 8.69 23.29
C ALA A 486 6.64 8.21 22.52
N ARG A 487 6.59 8.18 21.18
CA ARG A 487 7.75 7.82 20.35
C ARG A 487 8.91 8.82 20.52
N ILE A 488 8.61 10.12 20.50
CA ILE A 488 9.61 11.18 20.75
C ILE A 488 10.26 10.94 22.12
N PHE A 489 9.47 10.64 23.16
CA PHE A 489 10.00 10.36 24.49
C PHE A 489 10.92 9.12 24.50
N VAL A 490 10.53 8.03 23.84
CA VAL A 490 11.36 6.82 23.77
C VAL A 490 12.70 7.11 23.08
N VAL A 491 12.69 7.80 21.93
CA VAL A 491 13.91 8.14 21.19
C VAL A 491 14.82 9.06 22.01
N GLN A 492 14.29 10.13 22.62
CA GLN A 492 15.10 11.11 23.36
C GLN A 492 15.67 10.57 24.67
N TYR A 493 14.91 9.73 25.39
CA TYR A 493 15.20 9.44 26.80
C TYR A 493 15.48 7.97 27.09
N ILE A 494 14.93 7.03 26.33
CA ILE A 494 15.04 5.59 26.60
C ILE A 494 16.08 4.95 25.68
N ASP A 495 15.99 5.17 24.38
CA ASP A 495 16.87 4.56 23.38
C ASP A 495 17.79 5.61 22.73
N LYS A 496 18.71 6.12 23.53
CA LYS A 496 19.66 7.17 23.09
C LYS A 496 20.68 6.70 22.05
N LEU A 497 20.79 5.39 21.82
CA LEU A 497 21.63 4.85 20.74
C LEU A 497 21.00 5.07 19.36
N VAL A 498 19.70 5.34 19.34
CA VAL A 498 18.91 5.65 18.14
C VAL A 498 18.81 7.18 17.88
N ASP A 499 19.18 8.01 18.85
CA ASP A 499 19.11 9.47 18.76
C ASP A 499 20.22 10.09 17.88
N ASN A 500 20.05 9.97 16.57
CA ASN A 500 20.85 10.64 15.53
C ASN A 500 20.09 11.80 14.85
N GLY A 501 19.08 12.38 15.52
CA GLY A 501 18.16 13.38 14.97
C GLY A 501 16.79 12.83 14.59
N GLN A 502 16.48 11.58 14.96
CA GLN A 502 15.22 10.88 14.64
C GLN A 502 13.97 11.69 15.07
N ASP A 503 14.08 12.60 16.03
CA ASP A 503 13.03 13.56 16.37
C ASP A 503 12.47 14.32 15.16
N ASP A 504 13.31 14.65 14.18
CA ASP A 504 12.85 15.36 12.98
C ASP A 504 11.93 14.48 12.12
N ARG A 505 12.13 13.16 12.10
CA ARG A 505 11.21 12.20 11.47
C ARG A 505 9.83 12.24 12.14
N MET A 506 9.78 12.28 13.47
CA MET A 506 8.51 12.39 14.20
C MET A 506 7.85 13.75 14.00
N LYS A 507 8.62 14.84 13.92
CA LYS A 507 8.09 16.18 13.60
C LYS A 507 7.49 16.24 12.19
N MET A 508 8.08 15.55 11.21
CA MET A 508 7.50 15.41 9.87
C MET A 508 6.13 14.75 9.93
N TRP A 509 6.01 13.58 10.58
CA TRP A 509 4.73 12.90 10.77
C TRP A 509 3.72 13.76 11.55
N LYS A 510 4.17 14.45 12.60
CA LYS A 510 3.34 15.37 13.37
C LYS A 510 2.79 16.52 12.51
N THR A 511 3.59 17.08 11.61
CA THR A 511 3.15 18.15 10.70
C THR A 511 1.98 17.71 9.82
N ILE A 512 1.98 16.45 9.37
CA ILE A 512 0.90 15.87 8.57
C ILE A 512 -0.36 15.67 9.43
N LEU A 513 -0.21 15.16 10.66
CA LEU A 513 -1.32 14.95 11.59
C LEU A 513 -1.96 16.26 12.07
N ASP A 514 -1.16 17.30 12.30
CA ASP A 514 -1.63 18.63 12.73
C ASP A 514 -2.46 19.30 11.62
N LYS A 515 -2.16 18.99 10.35
CA LYS A 515 -2.99 19.36 9.19
C LYS A 515 -4.22 18.45 9.01
N LYS A 516 -4.43 17.47 9.90
CA LYS A 516 -5.47 16.43 9.84
C LYS A 516 -5.52 15.66 8.52
N ASN A 517 -4.38 15.54 7.83
CA ASN A 517 -4.30 14.78 6.57
C ASN A 517 -4.16 13.27 6.86
N LEU A 518 -5.24 12.69 7.36
CA LEU A 518 -5.32 11.29 7.79
C LEU A 518 -5.22 10.29 6.62
N LYS A 519 -5.45 10.75 5.39
CA LYS A 519 -5.35 9.92 4.19
C LYS A 519 -4.00 10.00 3.48
N LEU A 520 -3.10 10.86 3.95
CA LEU A 520 -1.85 11.19 3.26
C LEU A 520 -2.09 11.69 1.82
N GLN A 521 -3.15 12.46 1.62
CA GLN A 521 -3.47 13.05 0.31
C GLN A 521 -2.34 13.98 -0.14
N ARG A 522 -1.97 13.83 -1.42
CA ARG A 522 -0.98 14.68 -2.08
C ARG A 522 -1.63 15.96 -2.63
N PRO A 523 -0.90 17.07 -2.75
CA PRO A 523 0.53 17.21 -2.46
C PRO A 523 0.82 17.35 -0.95
N LEU A 524 1.77 16.57 -0.44
CA LEU A 524 2.33 16.77 0.89
C LEU A 524 3.47 17.79 0.80
N LYS A 525 3.27 18.98 1.35
CA LYS A 525 4.24 20.09 1.31
C LYS A 525 4.79 20.42 2.70
N ASP A 526 5.95 21.08 2.69
CA ASP A 526 6.66 21.55 3.88
C ASP A 526 7.07 20.41 4.83
N LEU A 527 7.38 19.25 4.25
CA LEU A 527 7.84 18.08 5.00
C LEU A 527 9.30 18.33 5.41
N LYS A 528 9.54 18.63 6.69
CA LYS A 528 10.89 18.89 7.20
C LYS A 528 11.44 17.66 7.89
N CYS A 529 12.62 17.20 7.47
CA CYS A 529 13.34 16.10 8.11
C CYS A 529 14.85 16.37 8.02
N TYR A 530 15.56 16.24 9.14
CA TYR A 530 17.02 16.42 9.24
C TYR A 530 17.57 17.73 8.64
N GLY A 531 16.80 18.82 8.76
CA GLY A 531 17.18 20.15 8.27
C GLY A 531 16.79 20.46 6.82
N ASP A 532 16.43 19.44 6.03
CA ASP A 532 15.96 19.61 4.65
C ASP A 532 14.43 19.71 4.58
N THR A 533 13.92 20.30 3.49
CA THR A 533 12.48 20.42 3.22
C THR A 533 12.13 19.67 1.94
N TYR A 534 11.10 18.83 2.02
CA TYR A 534 10.63 17.94 0.97
C TYR A 534 9.18 18.24 0.60
N GLN A 535 8.80 17.76 -0.59
CA GLN A 535 7.41 17.67 -1.01
C GLN A 535 7.18 16.35 -1.75
N ILE A 536 5.99 15.77 -1.58
CA ILE A 536 5.54 14.61 -2.33
C ILE A 536 4.32 15.07 -3.15
N VAL A 537 4.46 15.02 -4.47
CA VAL A 537 3.42 15.46 -5.43
C VAL A 537 2.63 14.30 -5.99
#